data_AF-A0A843BWM5-F1
#
_entry.id   AF-A0A843BWM5-F1
#
_cell.length_a   1.000
_cell.length_b   1.000
_cell.length_c   1.000
_cell.angle_alpha   90.00
_cell.angle_beta   90.00
_cell.angle_gamma   90.00
#
_symmetry.space_group_name_H-M   'P 1'
#
loop_
_entity.id
_entity.type
_entity.pdbx_description
1 polymer ?
#
loop_
_entity_poly.entity_id
_entity_poly.type
_entity_poly.pdbx_seq_one_letter_code
_entity_poly.pdbx_strand_id
1 'polypeptide(L)'
;MADARVIVNGTEYITNRTGWATFSVACDTVGERSWTVTDVQHPEATRYIVTAENPSIVWDKVAVDVEVDSASFGVTKVKVKITNVYDGSSVTGATTVVNGETCEETQPGVYTIELSTWSPIQQVTVQTDAADFETWETLTIHVMNIILYLAIIVAVTVIAVLLLKLRNRNRT
;
A
#
# COMPACT_ATOMS: atom_id res chain seq x y z
N MET A 1 -50.41 -5.14 -13.50
CA MET A 1 -49.70 -3.88 -13.80
C MET A 1 -48.57 -3.78 -12.80
N ALA A 2 -47.37 -3.40 -13.23
CA ALA A 2 -46.28 -3.16 -12.29
C ALA A 2 -45.82 -1.72 -12.50
N ASP A 3 -46.08 -0.94 -11.46
CA ASP A 3 -45.80 0.49 -11.30
C ASP A 3 -45.64 0.78 -9.79
N ALA A 4 -45.10 -0.21 -9.04
CA ALA A 4 -44.86 -0.03 -7.62
C ALA A 4 -43.69 0.94 -7.43
N ARG A 5 -43.85 1.91 -6.53
CA ARG A 5 -42.77 2.80 -6.12
C ARG A 5 -42.12 2.20 -4.89
N VAL A 6 -40.85 1.83 -5.00
CA VAL A 6 -40.04 1.32 -3.90
C VAL A 6 -39.09 2.43 -3.48
N ILE A 7 -39.15 2.82 -2.21
CA ILE A 7 -38.30 3.88 -1.67
C ILE A 7 -37.17 3.22 -0.89
N VAL A 8 -35.93 3.43 -1.34
CA VAL A 8 -34.72 2.85 -0.75
C VAL A 8 -33.84 3.98 -0.25
N ASN A 9 -33.57 4.02 1.06
CA ASN A 9 -32.88 5.13 1.73
C ASN A 9 -33.44 6.52 1.34
N GLY A 10 -34.76 6.63 1.15
CA GLY A 10 -35.41 7.87 0.72
C GLY A 10 -35.38 8.14 -0.79
N THR A 11 -34.72 7.32 -1.61
CA THR A 11 -34.73 7.46 -3.08
C THR A 11 -35.80 6.57 -3.70
N GLU A 12 -36.64 7.13 -4.57
CA GLU A 12 -37.72 6.39 -5.25
C GLU A 12 -37.21 5.62 -6.48
N TYR A 13 -37.63 4.36 -6.59
CA TYR A 13 -37.42 3.50 -7.75
C TYR A 13 -38.74 2.88 -8.22
N ILE A 14 -38.97 2.91 -9.53
CA ILE A 14 -40.20 2.35 -10.14
C ILE A 14 -39.91 0.94 -10.63
N THR A 15 -40.77 -0.01 -10.24
CA THR A 15 -40.65 -1.39 -10.71
C THR A 15 -41.09 -1.52 -12.17
N ASN A 16 -40.39 -2.37 -12.93
CA ASN A 16 -40.77 -2.73 -14.28
C ASN A 16 -41.95 -3.71 -14.28
N ARG A 17 -42.47 -4.06 -15.47
CA ARG A 17 -43.59 -5.01 -15.67
C ARG A 17 -43.46 -6.38 -14.98
N THR A 18 -42.26 -6.80 -14.62
CA THR A 18 -42.00 -8.07 -13.91
C THR A 18 -41.82 -7.90 -12.40
N GLY A 19 -41.99 -6.68 -11.87
CA GLY A 19 -41.89 -6.36 -10.44
C GLY A 19 -40.48 -6.00 -9.97
N TRP A 20 -39.51 -5.79 -10.88
CA TRP A 20 -38.13 -5.51 -10.52
C TRP A 20 -37.79 -4.03 -10.67
N ALA A 21 -37.08 -3.49 -9.67
CA ALA A 21 -36.39 -2.22 -9.77
C ALA A 21 -34.88 -2.48 -9.68
N THR A 22 -34.09 -1.78 -10.51
CA THR A 22 -32.64 -1.92 -10.58
C THR A 22 -32.00 -0.54 -10.61
N PHE A 23 -30.91 -0.37 -9.88
CA PHE A 23 -30.12 0.85 -9.90
C PHE A 23 -28.64 0.52 -9.75
N SER A 24 -27.78 1.43 -10.21
CA SER A 24 -26.34 1.35 -10.08
C SER A 24 -25.86 2.37 -9.07
N VAL A 25 -24.83 2.00 -8.30
CA VAL A 25 -24.22 2.86 -7.29
C VAL A 25 -22.72 2.94 -7.52
N ALA A 26 -22.17 4.13 -7.33
CA ALA A 26 -20.75 4.38 -7.25
C ALA A 26 -20.49 5.25 -6.03
N CYS A 27 -19.35 5.06 -5.37
CA CYS A 27 -18.95 5.80 -4.19
C CYS A 27 -17.47 6.15 -4.35
N ASP A 28 -17.14 7.43 -4.20
CA ASP A 28 -15.77 7.96 -4.27
C ASP A 28 -15.07 7.98 -2.90
N THR A 29 -15.85 7.82 -1.82
CA THR A 29 -15.37 7.70 -0.45
C THR A 29 -15.29 6.25 0.02
N VAL A 30 -14.29 5.94 0.85
CA VAL A 30 -14.23 4.67 1.60
C VAL A 30 -15.37 4.61 2.62
N GLY A 31 -15.99 3.44 2.75
CA GLY A 31 -17.04 3.20 3.74
C GLY A 31 -18.03 2.12 3.31
N GLU A 32 -18.78 1.64 4.30
CA GLU A 32 -19.95 0.80 4.06
C GLU A 32 -21.18 1.65 3.73
N ARG A 33 -21.95 1.23 2.73
CA ARG A 33 -23.32 1.71 2.50
C ARG A 33 -24.26 0.51 2.52
N SER A 34 -25.36 0.66 3.22
CA SER A 34 -26.47 -0.29 3.24
C SER A 34 -27.70 0.32 2.57
N TRP A 35 -28.52 -0.51 1.93
CA TRP A 35 -29.76 -0.08 1.29
C TRP A 35 -30.94 -0.69 2.02
N THR A 36 -31.74 0.17 2.64
CA THR A 36 -32.94 -0.23 3.35
C THR A 36 -34.16 0.20 2.55
N VAL A 37 -35.08 -0.72 2.33
CA VAL A 37 -36.42 -0.36 1.81
C VAL A 37 -37.18 0.34 2.92
N THR A 38 -37.33 1.65 2.77
CA THR A 38 -37.97 2.50 3.78
C THR A 38 -39.47 2.65 3.55
N ASP A 39 -39.96 2.46 2.32
CA ASP A 39 -41.38 2.49 1.98
C ASP A 39 -41.66 1.78 0.64
N VAL A 40 -42.90 1.33 0.44
CA VAL A 40 -43.39 0.78 -0.83
C VAL A 40 -44.82 1.27 -1.07
N GLN A 41 -45.06 1.88 -2.22
CA GLN A 41 -46.37 2.37 -2.63
C GLN A 41 -46.85 1.60 -3.85
N HIS A 42 -48.07 1.06 -3.78
CA HIS A 42 -48.71 0.33 -4.87
C HIS A 42 -50.18 0.73 -4.97
N PRO A 43 -50.75 0.91 -6.18
CA PRO A 43 -52.14 1.36 -6.34
C PRO A 43 -53.17 0.46 -5.65
N GLU A 44 -52.89 -0.84 -5.57
CA GLU A 44 -53.83 -1.86 -5.05
C GLU A 44 -53.43 -2.43 -3.68
N ALA A 45 -52.26 -2.06 -3.14
CA ALA A 45 -51.78 -2.62 -1.88
C ALA A 45 -51.56 -1.52 -0.83
N THR A 46 -52.04 -1.75 0.39
CA THR A 46 -51.99 -0.78 1.50
C THR A 46 -50.93 -1.11 2.55
N ARG A 47 -50.19 -2.21 2.38
CA ARG A 47 -49.16 -2.70 3.31
C ARG A 47 -48.02 -3.35 2.53
N TYR A 48 -46.81 -3.25 3.07
CA TYR A 48 -45.65 -3.97 2.58
C TYR A 48 -44.92 -4.67 3.73
N ILE A 49 -44.18 -5.73 3.40
CA ILE A 49 -43.31 -6.46 4.32
C ILE A 49 -41.97 -6.64 3.61
N VAL A 50 -40.89 -6.31 4.30
CA VAL A 50 -39.52 -6.56 3.83
C VAL A 50 -39.00 -7.77 4.62
N THR A 51 -38.81 -8.90 3.95
CA THR A 51 -38.31 -10.13 4.57
C THR A 51 -36.82 -10.36 4.32
N ALA A 52 -36.24 -9.64 3.36
CA ALA A 52 -34.81 -9.72 3.04
C ALA A 52 -34.00 -8.84 3.99
N GLU A 53 -32.78 -9.26 4.28
CA GLU A 53 -31.80 -8.41 4.95
C GLU A 53 -31.40 -7.24 4.06
N ASN A 54 -31.02 -6.12 4.67
CA ASN A 54 -30.56 -4.95 3.93
C ASN A 54 -29.22 -5.30 3.26
N PRO A 55 -29.11 -5.26 1.92
CA PRO A 55 -27.82 -5.44 1.28
C PRO A 55 -26.88 -4.30 1.68
N SER A 56 -25.59 -4.59 1.78
CA SER A 56 -24.54 -3.59 1.93
C SER A 56 -23.37 -3.86 0.99
N ILE A 57 -22.63 -2.80 0.68
CA ILE A 57 -21.37 -2.84 -0.06
C ILE A 57 -20.36 -2.04 0.76
N VAL A 58 -19.19 -2.61 0.97
CA VAL A 58 -18.02 -1.90 1.51
C VAL A 58 -17.18 -1.42 0.33
N TRP A 59 -17.08 -0.10 0.18
CA TRP A 59 -16.09 0.49 -0.70
C TRP A 59 -14.81 0.68 0.09
N ASP A 60 -13.78 -0.01 -0.30
CA ASP A 60 -12.49 0.03 0.37
C ASP A 60 -11.38 0.51 -0.56
N LYS A 61 -10.27 0.88 0.05
CA LYS A 61 -9.00 1.19 -0.60
C LYS A 61 -7.89 0.51 0.19
N VAL A 62 -6.79 0.23 -0.49
CA VAL A 62 -5.60 -0.28 0.17
C VAL A 62 -4.66 0.89 0.46
N ALA A 63 -4.14 0.94 1.69
CA ALA A 63 -3.07 1.83 2.09
C ALA A 63 -1.76 1.03 2.16
N VAL A 64 -0.71 1.60 1.59
CA VAL A 64 0.65 1.05 1.61
C VAL A 64 1.55 2.02 2.37
N ASP A 65 2.13 1.54 3.46
CA ASP A 65 3.09 2.28 4.28
C ASP A 65 4.47 1.63 4.17
N VAL A 66 5.50 2.43 3.85
CA VAL A 66 6.84 1.94 3.55
C VAL A 66 7.85 2.55 4.50
N GLU A 67 8.51 1.70 5.27
CA GLU A 67 9.62 2.05 6.14
C GLU A 67 10.93 1.54 5.54
N VAL A 68 11.94 2.41 5.49
CA VAL A 68 13.29 2.08 4.99
C VAL A 68 14.31 2.37 6.09
N ASP A 69 15.03 1.33 6.52
CA ASP A 69 16.15 1.42 7.47
C ASP A 69 17.49 1.19 6.74
N SER A 70 18.32 2.23 6.68
CA SER A 70 19.66 2.25 6.07
C SER A 70 20.77 2.51 7.11
N ALA A 71 20.50 2.27 8.39
CA ALA A 71 21.47 2.55 9.47
C ALA A 71 22.59 1.51 9.54
N SER A 72 22.45 0.37 8.87
CA SER A 72 23.43 -0.73 8.88
C SER A 72 24.45 -0.61 7.75
N PHE A 73 25.66 -1.14 7.98
CA PHE A 73 26.66 -1.22 6.92
C PHE A 73 26.24 -2.22 5.85
N GLY A 74 26.32 -1.81 4.58
CA GLY A 74 26.14 -2.74 3.48
C GLY A 74 24.72 -3.27 3.31
N VAL A 75 23.73 -2.83 4.10
CA VAL A 75 22.38 -3.42 4.15
C VAL A 75 21.31 -2.34 4.32
N THR A 76 20.25 -2.44 3.51
CA THR A 76 18.99 -1.72 3.69
C THR A 76 17.90 -2.71 4.08
N LYS A 77 17.16 -2.43 5.14
CA LYS A 77 15.94 -3.18 5.47
C LYS A 77 14.74 -2.38 5.02
N VAL A 78 13.86 -3.01 4.25
CA VAL A 78 12.60 -2.40 3.82
C VAL A 78 11.47 -3.17 4.44
N LYS A 79 10.52 -2.46 5.04
CA LYS A 79 9.27 -2.99 5.57
C LYS A 79 8.11 -2.29 4.86
N VAL A 80 7.23 -3.08 4.28
CA VAL A 80 6.03 -2.62 3.60
C VAL A 80 4.83 -3.15 4.36
N LYS A 81 4.00 -2.25 4.88
CA LYS A 81 2.77 -2.58 5.58
C LYS A 81 1.58 -2.26 4.68
N ILE A 82 0.71 -3.23 4.48
CA ILE A 82 -0.45 -3.14 3.60
C ILE A 82 -1.73 -3.38 4.39
N THR A 83 -2.63 -2.39 4.39
CA THR A 83 -3.88 -2.42 5.16
C THR A 83 -5.05 -1.90 4.36
N ASN A 84 -6.22 -2.47 4.60
CA ASN A 84 -7.51 -1.92 4.17
C ASN A 84 -7.81 -0.61 4.91
N VAL A 85 -8.26 0.41 4.19
CA VAL A 85 -8.53 1.74 4.75
C VAL A 85 -9.83 1.74 5.56
N TYR A 86 -10.82 0.93 5.17
CA TYR A 86 -12.12 0.90 5.82
C TYR A 86 -12.05 0.46 7.28
N ASP A 87 -11.40 -0.68 7.53
CA ASP A 87 -11.40 -1.34 8.84
C ASP A 87 -9.99 -1.50 9.45
N GLY A 88 -8.94 -1.11 8.72
CA GLY A 88 -7.55 -1.26 9.15
C GLY A 88 -7.04 -2.70 9.12
N SER A 89 -7.80 -3.64 8.56
CA SER A 89 -7.40 -5.04 8.46
C SER A 89 -6.19 -5.22 7.55
N SER A 90 -5.34 -6.18 7.90
CA SER A 90 -4.13 -6.49 7.12
C SER A 90 -4.47 -7.17 5.79
N VAL A 91 -3.81 -6.76 4.72
CA VAL A 91 -3.90 -7.44 3.42
C VAL A 91 -2.80 -8.49 3.33
N THR A 92 -3.18 -9.75 3.48
CA THR A 92 -2.26 -10.90 3.51
C THR A 92 -2.13 -11.59 2.15
N GLY A 93 -1.00 -12.23 1.89
CA GLY A 93 -0.77 -13.00 0.66
C GLY A 93 -0.58 -12.16 -0.60
N ALA A 94 -0.29 -10.87 -0.46
CA ALA A 94 0.04 -9.99 -1.58
C ALA A 94 1.46 -10.26 -2.09
N THR A 95 1.64 -10.15 -3.40
CA THR A 95 2.96 -10.16 -4.02
C THR A 95 3.57 -8.78 -3.90
N THR A 96 4.46 -8.59 -2.92
CA THR A 96 5.19 -7.34 -2.72
C THR A 96 6.64 -7.50 -3.19
N VAL A 97 7.09 -6.58 -4.03
CA VAL A 97 8.42 -6.59 -4.65
C VAL A 97 9.11 -5.26 -4.35
N VAL A 98 10.38 -5.33 -3.96
CA VAL A 98 11.22 -4.15 -3.73
C VAL A 98 12.48 -4.27 -4.59
N ASN A 99 12.73 -3.28 -5.43
CA ASN A 99 13.84 -3.28 -6.40
C ASN A 99 13.91 -4.55 -7.28
N GLY A 100 12.76 -5.17 -7.56
CA GLY A 100 12.67 -6.40 -8.35
C GLY A 100 12.81 -7.70 -7.54
N GLU A 101 13.07 -7.63 -6.23
CA GLU A 101 13.15 -8.79 -5.35
C GLU A 101 11.89 -8.94 -4.49
N THR A 102 11.37 -10.18 -4.39
CA THR A 102 10.15 -10.48 -3.65
C THR A 102 10.38 -10.40 -2.14
N CYS A 103 9.51 -9.70 -1.44
CA CYS A 103 9.50 -9.63 0.02
C CYS A 103 8.92 -10.90 0.65
N GLU A 104 9.33 -11.16 1.89
CA GLU A 104 8.71 -12.18 2.74
C GLU A 104 7.64 -11.55 3.63
N GLU A 105 6.43 -12.13 3.67
CA GLU A 105 5.41 -11.74 4.63
C GLU A 105 5.76 -12.29 6.03
N THR A 106 6.23 -11.43 6.92
CA THR A 106 6.68 -11.84 8.26
C THR A 106 5.59 -11.73 9.33
N GLN A 107 4.59 -10.89 9.09
CA GLN A 107 3.37 -10.77 9.88
C GLN A 107 2.21 -10.50 8.93
N PRO A 108 0.94 -10.73 9.32
CA PRO A 108 -0.20 -10.44 8.46
C PRO A 108 -0.16 -9.02 7.89
N GLY A 109 -0.02 -8.91 6.57
CA GLY A 109 0.08 -7.64 5.84
C GLY A 109 1.38 -6.86 6.05
N VAL A 110 2.45 -7.49 6.56
CA VAL A 110 3.77 -6.90 6.72
C VAL A 110 4.79 -7.70 5.94
N TYR A 111 5.34 -7.07 4.91
CA TYR A 111 6.29 -7.65 3.97
C TYR A 111 7.66 -7.02 4.19
N THR A 112 8.69 -7.85 4.30
CA THR A 112 10.05 -7.38 4.60
C THR A 112 11.08 -7.95 3.64
N ILE A 113 12.13 -7.18 3.38
CA ILE A 113 13.30 -7.62 2.63
C ILE A 113 14.56 -6.92 3.15
N GLU A 114 15.70 -7.60 3.03
CA GLU A 114 17.02 -7.02 3.24
C GLU A 114 17.78 -6.95 1.91
N LEU A 115 18.15 -5.74 1.51
CA LEU A 115 18.89 -5.47 0.28
C LEU A 115 20.36 -5.23 0.62
N SER A 116 21.26 -5.97 0.00
CA SER A 116 22.70 -5.74 0.14
C SER A 116 23.16 -4.56 -0.73
N THR A 117 23.65 -3.49 -0.12
CA THR A 117 24.12 -2.30 -0.83
C THR A 117 25.27 -1.60 -0.11
N TRP A 118 26.38 -1.41 -0.82
CA TRP A 118 27.51 -0.59 -0.35
C TRP A 118 27.43 0.85 -0.86
N SER A 119 26.43 1.18 -1.68
CA SER A 119 26.30 2.54 -2.21
C SER A 119 25.99 3.53 -1.09
N PRO A 120 26.56 4.75 -1.10
CA PRO A 120 26.15 5.84 -0.22
C PRO A 120 24.69 6.27 -0.39
N ILE A 121 24.12 6.06 -1.58
CA ILE A 121 22.75 6.45 -1.94
C ILE A 121 22.11 5.29 -2.67
N GLN A 122 20.86 4.97 -2.32
CA GLN A 122 20.10 3.91 -2.96
C GLN A 122 18.67 4.38 -3.24
N GLN A 123 18.18 4.08 -4.44
CA GLN A 123 16.75 4.16 -4.76
C GLN A 123 16.05 2.88 -4.31
N VAL A 124 14.92 3.04 -3.63
CA VAL A 124 14.03 1.97 -3.21
C VAL A 124 12.71 2.16 -3.94
N THR A 125 12.38 1.18 -4.78
CA THR A 125 11.14 1.12 -5.55
C THR A 125 10.32 -0.05 -5.02
N VAL A 126 9.09 0.20 -4.59
CA VAL A 126 8.15 -0.79 -4.05
C VAL A 126 6.97 -0.95 -4.99
N GLN A 127 6.61 -2.20 -5.26
CA GLN A 127 5.48 -2.59 -6.09
C GLN A 127 4.67 -3.68 -5.39
N THR A 128 3.35 -3.62 -5.46
CA THR A 128 2.46 -4.62 -4.89
C THR A 128 1.24 -4.84 -5.77
N ASP A 129 0.72 -6.06 -5.80
CA ASP A 129 -0.53 -6.42 -6.47
C ASP A 129 -1.78 -6.19 -5.60
N ALA A 130 -1.59 -5.81 -4.33
CA ALA A 130 -2.69 -5.49 -3.41
C ALA A 130 -3.39 -4.16 -3.71
N ALA A 131 -2.68 -3.24 -4.35
CA ALA A 131 -3.23 -1.96 -4.80
C ALA A 131 -3.32 -1.97 -6.33
N ASP A 132 -4.02 -0.99 -6.92
CA ASP A 132 -4.08 -0.76 -8.37
C ASP A 132 -2.69 -0.37 -8.94
N PHE A 133 -1.72 -1.28 -8.88
CA PHE A 133 -0.33 -1.21 -9.36
C PHE A 133 0.35 0.16 -9.16
N GLU A 134 0.13 0.79 -8.01
CA GLU A 134 0.87 1.99 -7.65
C GLU A 134 2.32 1.63 -7.32
N THR A 135 3.25 2.34 -7.95
CA THR A 135 4.69 2.20 -7.66
C THR A 135 5.09 3.30 -6.69
N TRP A 136 5.68 2.91 -5.57
CA TRP A 136 6.22 3.85 -4.59
C TRP A 136 7.74 3.93 -4.74
N GLU A 137 8.30 5.13 -4.72
CA GLU A 137 9.74 5.35 -4.86
C GLU A 137 10.27 6.30 -3.79
N THR A 138 11.43 5.97 -3.23
CA THR A 138 12.17 6.86 -2.35
C THR A 138 13.68 6.75 -2.57
N LEU A 139 14.41 7.77 -2.11
CA LEU A 139 15.87 7.75 -2.04
C LEU A 139 16.30 7.64 -0.58
N THR A 140 17.13 6.65 -0.27
CA THR A 140 17.74 6.49 1.05
C THR A 140 19.25 6.76 1.01
N ILE A 141 19.74 7.38 2.08
CA ILE A 141 21.16 7.69 2.29
C ILE A 141 21.73 6.73 3.31
N HIS A 142 22.84 6.11 2.96
CA HIS A 142 23.57 5.15 3.79
C HIS A 142 24.71 5.85 4.52
N VAL A 143 24.39 6.45 5.67
CA VAL A 143 25.36 7.22 6.46
C VAL A 143 26.55 6.37 6.88
N MET A 144 26.32 5.10 7.24
CA MET A 144 27.41 4.18 7.59
C MET A 144 28.33 3.88 6.41
N ASN A 145 27.78 3.68 5.20
CA ASN A 145 28.59 3.52 4.00
C ASN A 145 29.41 4.79 3.71
N ILE A 146 28.83 5.98 3.89
CA ILE A 146 29.56 7.26 3.75
C ILE A 146 30.74 7.33 4.73
N ILE A 147 30.51 7.01 6.00
CA ILE A 147 31.57 7.00 7.03
C ILE A 147 32.68 6.01 6.65
N LEU A 148 32.31 4.83 6.15
CA LEU A 148 33.28 3.83 5.67
C LEU A 148 34.15 4.39 4.53
N TYR A 149 33.53 4.97 3.51
CA TYR A 149 34.28 5.54 2.38
C TYR A 149 35.20 6.68 2.81
N LEU A 150 34.75 7.55 3.73
CA LEU A 150 35.60 8.60 4.29
C LEU A 150 36.81 8.02 5.05
N ALA A 151 36.60 6.99 5.86
CA ALA A 151 37.69 6.31 6.57
C ALA A 151 38.70 5.67 5.60
N ILE A 152 38.23 5.06 4.51
CA ILE A 152 39.09 4.48 3.47
C ILE A 152 39.92 5.56 2.78
N ILE A 153 39.31 6.69 2.40
CA ILE A 153 40.02 7.81 1.76
C ILE A 153 41.12 8.35 2.69
N VAL A 154 40.82 8.54 3.97
CA VAL A 154 41.80 8.97 4.96
C VAL A 154 42.93 7.95 5.11
N ALA A 155 42.62 6.66 5.18
CA ALA A 155 43.65 5.62 5.29
C ALA A 155 44.57 5.59 4.05
N VAL A 156 44.00 5.66 2.84
CA VAL A 156 44.75 5.67 1.58
C VAL A 156 45.66 6.89 1.48
N THR A 157 45.17 8.08 1.85
CA THR A 157 45.98 9.30 1.84
C THR A 157 47.14 9.23 2.83
N VAL A 158 46.92 8.72 4.05
CA VAL A 158 47.99 8.52 5.05
C VAL A 158 49.05 7.54 4.54
N ILE A 159 48.63 6.40 3.98
CA ILE A 159 49.54 5.39 3.41
C ILE A 159 50.37 5.99 2.27
N ALA A 160 49.73 6.72 1.34
CA ALA A 160 50.43 7.37 0.24
C ALA A 160 51.50 8.36 0.74
N VAL A 161 51.17 9.17 1.75
CA VAL A 161 52.14 10.10 2.38
C VAL A 161 53.31 9.35 3.03
N LEU A 162 53.04 8.26 3.74
CA LEU A 162 54.09 7.43 4.36
C LEU A 162 55.01 6.80 3.33
N LEU A 163 54.45 6.23 2.25
CA LEU A 163 55.23 5.64 1.16
C LEU A 163 56.08 6.69 0.43
N LEU A 164 55.56 7.90 0.21
CA LEU A 164 56.32 9.00 -0.36
C LEU A 164 57.50 9.42 0.54
N LYS A 165 57.28 9.52 1.85
CA LYS A 165 58.34 9.81 2.82
C LYS A 165 59.42 8.71 2.84
N LEU A 166 59.03 7.44 2.82
CA LEU A 166 59.96 6.30 2.79
C LEU A 166 60.78 6.31 1.49
N ARG A 167 60.16 6.57 0.33
CA ARG A 167 60.86 6.65 -0.95
C ARG A 167 61.89 7.78 -0.99
N ASN A 168 61.55 8.95 -0.43
CA ASN A 168 62.46 10.09 -0.40
C ASN A 168 63.66 9.85 0.51
N ARG A 169 63.46 9.19 1.67
CA ARG A 169 64.55 8.82 2.59
C ARG A 169 65.54 7.84 1.98
N ASN A 170 65.11 6.94 1.10
CA ASN A 170 65.99 5.98 0.42
C ASN A 170 66.74 6.58 -0.79
N ARG A 171 66.43 7.81 -1.21
CA ARG A 171 67.08 8.52 -2.33
C ARG A 171 68.11 9.56 -1.89
N THR A 172 68.14 9.91 -0.60
CA THR A 172 69.15 10.75 0.06
C THR A 172 70.11 9.86 0.84
#